data_AF-A0A1Q3WKG2-F1
#
_entry.id   AF-A0A1Q3WKG2-F1
#
_cell.length_a   1.000
_cell.length_b   1.000
_cell.length_c   1.000
_cell.angle_alpha   90.00
_cell.angle_beta   90.00
_cell.angle_gamma   90.00
#
_symmetry.space_group_name_H-M   'P 1'
#
loop_
_entity.id
_entity.type
_entity.pdbx_description
1 polymer ?
#
loop_
_entity_poly.entity_id
_entity_poly.type
_entity_poly.pdbx_seq_one_letter_code
_entity_poly.pdbx_strand_id
1 'polypeptide(L)'
;MDYSDLTNTGFIDAAHYLIELPATVSAVQINRVYWSVRAELEYLIDNTDNASVYAPAWQLVGVQAQQYLRDYLSGNDMALERLKRNVAESIRVLP
;
A
#
# COMPACT_ATOMS: atom_id res chain seq x y z
N MET A 1 -11.01 -26.94 7.18
CA MET A 1 -11.34 -25.54 6.87
C MET A 1 -10.39 -25.14 5.77
N ASP A 2 -10.95 -24.89 4.60
CA ASP A 2 -10.21 -24.43 3.44
C ASP A 2 -10.01 -22.93 3.62
N TYR A 3 -8.78 -22.49 3.92
CA TYR A 3 -8.43 -21.07 4.14
C TYR A 3 -8.10 -20.34 2.83
N SER A 4 -8.39 -20.96 1.69
CA SER A 4 -8.03 -20.48 0.35
C SER A 4 -8.75 -19.20 -0.09
N ASP A 5 -9.73 -18.71 0.69
CA ASP A 5 -10.58 -17.56 0.36
C ASP A 5 -10.43 -16.34 1.31
N LEU A 6 -9.37 -16.27 2.12
CA LEU A 6 -8.88 -14.99 2.66
C LEU A 6 -8.09 -14.22 1.58
N THR A 7 -8.61 -14.25 0.36
CA THR A 7 -8.05 -13.68 -0.86
C THR A 7 -7.99 -12.17 -0.71
N ASN A 8 -6.85 -11.65 -0.25
CA ASN A 8 -6.25 -10.37 -0.69
C ASN A 8 -7.11 -9.07 -0.58
N THR A 9 -8.31 -9.12 0.01
CA THR A 9 -9.32 -8.04 -0.06
C THR A 9 -8.92 -6.83 0.77
N GLY A 10 -8.46 -7.03 2.01
CA GLY A 10 -8.09 -5.93 2.91
C GLY A 10 -7.00 -5.03 2.32
N PHE A 11 -5.95 -5.63 1.77
CA PHE A 11 -4.89 -4.89 1.09
C PHE A 11 -5.39 -4.18 -0.16
N ILE A 12 -6.10 -4.89 -1.06
CA ILE A 12 -6.59 -4.31 -2.31
C ILE A 12 -7.56 -3.15 -2.03
N ASP A 13 -8.46 -3.30 -1.07
CA ASP A 13 -9.42 -2.26 -0.68
C ASP A 13 -8.73 -1.05 -0.08
N ALA A 14 -7.79 -1.25 0.84
CA ALA A 14 -7.00 -0.16 1.42
C ALA A 14 -6.17 0.56 0.34
N ALA A 15 -5.58 -0.20 -0.58
CA ALA A 15 -4.75 0.33 -1.66
C ALA A 15 -5.59 1.14 -2.65
N HIS A 16 -6.75 0.63 -3.08
CA HIS A 16 -7.70 1.39 -3.90
C HIS A 16 -8.17 2.65 -3.20
N TYR A 17 -8.52 2.57 -1.91
CA TYR A 17 -8.94 3.74 -1.15
C TYR A 17 -7.86 4.82 -1.17
N LEU A 18 -6.58 4.46 -0.96
CA LEU A 18 -5.46 5.40 -1.04
C LEU A 18 -5.29 6.02 -2.44
N ILE A 19 -5.41 5.20 -3.49
CA ILE A 19 -5.27 5.64 -4.90
C ILE A 19 -6.34 6.68 -5.25
N GLU A 20 -7.56 6.48 -4.77
CA GLU A 20 -8.73 7.32 -5.07
C GLU A 20 -8.82 8.60 -4.22
N LEU A 21 -8.03 8.73 -3.15
CA LEU A 21 -8.07 9.94 -2.30
C LEU A 21 -7.75 11.19 -3.13
N PRO A 22 -8.59 12.24 -3.08
CA PRO A 22 -8.30 13.48 -3.77
C PRO A 22 -7.10 14.20 -3.12
N ALA A 23 -6.35 14.99 -3.90
CA ALA A 23 -5.20 15.74 -3.40
C ALA A 23 -5.55 16.82 -2.36
N THR A 24 -6.84 17.14 -2.20
CA THR A 24 -7.37 18.06 -1.19
C THR A 24 -7.51 17.41 0.20
N VAL A 25 -7.31 16.10 0.31
CA VAL A 25 -7.34 15.37 1.58
C VAL A 25 -6.19 15.79 2.47
N SER A 26 -6.44 15.88 3.78
CA SER A 26 -5.41 16.26 4.74
C SER A 26 -4.23 15.27 4.77
N ALA A 27 -3.02 15.79 4.97
CA ALA A 27 -1.80 15.00 5.14
C ALA A 27 -1.92 13.92 6.24
N VAL A 28 -2.67 14.22 7.31
CA VAL A 28 -2.94 13.27 8.41
C VAL A 28 -3.75 12.06 7.91
N GLN A 29 -4.78 12.30 7.10
CA GLN A 29 -5.61 11.23 6.54
C GLN A 29 -4.82 10.39 5.53
N ILE A 30 -4.00 11.01 4.66
CA ILE A 30 -3.13 10.28 3.74
C ILE A 30 -2.15 9.39 4.49
N ASN A 31 -1.50 9.92 5.54
CA ASN A 31 -0.59 9.14 6.38
C ASN A 31 -1.32 7.95 7.02
N ARG A 32 -2.51 8.16 7.61
CA ARG A 32 -3.30 7.08 8.22
C ARG A 32 -3.66 5.98 7.23
N VAL A 33 -4.10 6.34 6.02
CA VAL A 33 -4.50 5.37 5.00
C VAL A 33 -3.29 4.60 4.50
N TYR A 34 -2.15 5.26 4.25
CA TYR A 34 -0.90 4.57 3.91
C TYR A 34 -0.50 3.51 4.95
N TRP A 35 -0.57 3.82 6.24
CA TRP A 35 -0.25 2.85 7.29
C TRP A 35 -1.24 1.68 7.33
N SER A 36 -2.49 1.90 6.92
CA SER A 36 -3.47 0.82 6.77
C SER A 36 -3.09 -0.11 5.62
N VAL A 37 -2.77 0.44 4.44
CA VAL A 37 -2.27 -0.33 3.28
C VAL A 37 -1.05 -1.18 3.65
N ARG A 38 -0.10 -0.58 4.37
CA ARG A 38 1.11 -1.29 4.80
C ARG A 38 0.79 -2.42 5.76
N ALA A 39 -0.04 -2.18 6.78
CA ALA A 39 -0.39 -3.20 7.77
C ALA A 39 -1.12 -4.39 7.14
N GLU A 40 -2.02 -4.14 6.19
CA GLU A 40 -2.71 -5.21 5.45
C GLU A 40 -1.73 -6.06 4.62
N LEU A 41 -0.73 -5.42 4.00
CA LEU A 41 0.31 -6.15 3.27
C LEU A 41 1.24 -6.95 4.19
N GLU A 42 1.64 -6.37 5.33
CA GLU A 42 2.40 -7.09 6.38
C GLU A 42 1.61 -8.32 6.85
N TYR A 43 0.31 -8.15 7.11
CA TYR A 43 -0.58 -9.24 7.50
C TYR A 43 -0.64 -10.34 6.44
N LEU A 44 -0.76 -10.01 5.15
CA LEU A 44 -0.74 -11.00 4.07
C LEU A 44 0.57 -11.79 4.03
N ILE A 45 1.71 -11.12 4.23
CA ILE A 45 3.04 -11.74 4.26
C ILE A 45 3.20 -12.67 5.46
N ASP A 46 2.71 -12.28 6.63
CA ASP A 46 2.82 -13.07 7.86
C ASP A 46 1.89 -14.29 7.86
N ASN A 47 0.81 -14.26 7.07
CA ASN A 47 -0.22 -15.30 7.01
C ASN A 47 -0.18 -16.14 5.72
N THR A 48 0.92 -16.08 4.96
CA THR A 48 1.12 -16.89 3.75
C THR A 48 2.34 -17.79 3.89
N ASP A 49 2.23 -19.04 3.43
CA ASP A 49 3.36 -19.98 3.40
C ASP A 49 4.44 -19.60 2.38
N ASN A 50 4.17 -18.60 1.53
CA ASN A 50 5.05 -18.21 0.43
C ASN A 50 5.32 -16.69 0.41
N ALA A 51 5.82 -16.17 1.53
CA ALA A 51 6.17 -14.75 1.71
C ALA A 51 7.07 -14.18 0.59
N SER A 52 7.89 -15.03 -0.04
CA SER A 52 8.75 -14.65 -1.16
C SER A 52 7.97 -14.11 -2.37
N VAL A 53 6.73 -14.58 -2.58
CA VAL A 53 5.85 -14.15 -3.67
C VAL A 53 5.36 -12.71 -3.46
N TYR A 54 5.26 -12.27 -2.21
CA TYR A 54 4.79 -10.93 -1.84
C TYR A 54 5.93 -9.90 -1.69
N ALA A 55 7.19 -10.35 -1.71
CA ALA A 55 8.36 -9.49 -1.55
C ALA A 55 8.42 -8.30 -2.54
N PRO A 56 8.03 -8.43 -3.83
CA PRO A 56 7.98 -7.29 -4.75
C PRO A 56 6.96 -6.23 -4.33
N ALA A 57 5.73 -6.65 -3.97
CA ALA A 57 4.71 -5.75 -3.45
C ALA A 57 5.17 -5.07 -2.16
N TRP A 58 5.84 -5.82 -1.28
CA TRP A 58 6.42 -5.32 -0.05
C TRP A 58 7.45 -4.21 -0.28
N GLN A 59 8.33 -4.34 -1.28
CA GLN A 59 9.30 -3.29 -1.57
C GLN A 59 8.63 -1.99 -2.07
N LEU A 60 7.58 -2.11 -2.88
CA LEU A 60 6.85 -0.98 -3.44
C LEU A 60 6.08 -0.19 -2.37
N VAL A 61 5.34 -0.89 -1.50
CA VAL A 61 4.54 -0.28 -0.41
C VAL A 61 5.40 0.06 0.82
N GLY A 62 6.39 -0.76 1.12
CA GLY A 62 7.24 -0.63 2.30
C GLY A 62 8.27 0.48 2.15
N VAL A 63 9.27 0.28 1.30
CA VAL A 63 10.45 1.17 1.23
C VAL A 63 10.16 2.39 0.35
N GLN A 64 9.69 2.16 -0.89
CA GLN A 64 9.56 3.24 -1.86
C GLN A 64 8.39 4.18 -1.55
N ALA A 65 7.21 3.62 -1.26
CA ALA A 65 6.05 4.42 -0.88
C ALA A 65 6.26 5.18 0.44
N GLN A 66 7.02 4.63 1.41
CA GLN A 66 7.36 5.38 2.63
C GLN A 66 8.22 6.62 2.31
N GLN A 67 9.15 6.52 1.36
CA GLN A 67 9.93 7.69 0.93
C GLN A 67 9.01 8.75 0.30
N TYR A 68 8.11 8.35 -0.61
CA TYR A 68 7.18 9.29 -1.23
C TYR A 68 6.21 9.93 -0.24
N LEU A 69 5.76 9.18 0.78
CA LEU A 69 4.98 9.76 1.86
C LEU A 69 5.78 10.82 2.62
N ARG A 70 7.04 10.54 2.99
CA ARG A 70 7.89 11.54 3.68
C ARG A 70 8.10 12.79 2.84
N ASP A 71 8.37 12.62 1.54
CA ASP A 71 8.54 13.74 0.61
C ASP A 71 7.26 14.58 0.53
N TYR A 72 6.09 13.94 0.43
CA TYR A 72 4.80 14.63 0.41
C TYR A 72 4.54 15.39 1.71
N LEU A 73 4.76 14.76 2.86
CA LEU A 73 4.61 15.40 4.18
C LEU A 73 5.60 16.57 4.40
N SER A 74 6.67 16.62 3.62
CA SER A 74 7.65 17.72 3.63
C SER A 74 7.29 18.85 2.66
N GLY A 75 6.14 18.76 1.98
CA GLY A 75 5.61 19.78 1.07
C GLY A 75 5.86 19.52 -0.42
N ASN A 76 6.30 18.31 -0.80
CA ASN A 76 6.41 17.93 -2.22
C ASN A 76 5.11 17.30 -2.72
N ASP A 77 4.18 18.11 -3.22
CA ASP A 77 2.87 17.64 -3.69
C ASP A 77 2.97 16.57 -4.80
N MET A 78 4.01 16.60 -5.64
CA MET A 78 4.21 15.59 -6.69
C MET A 78 4.52 14.20 -6.12
N ALA A 79 4.98 14.10 -4.88
CA ALA A 79 5.27 12.83 -4.24
C ALA A 79 3.99 12.04 -3.91
N LEU A 80 2.85 12.70 -3.72
CA LEU A 80 1.57 12.00 -3.53
C LEU A 80 1.20 11.15 -4.76
N GLU A 81 1.37 11.69 -5.96
CA GLU A 81 1.10 10.95 -7.20
C GLU A 81 2.12 9.83 -7.46
N ARG A 82 3.33 9.93 -6.90
CA ARG A 82 4.31 8.83 -6.93
C ARG A 82 3.94 7.73 -5.94
N LEU A 83 3.52 8.11 -4.72
CA LEU A 83 2.99 7.20 -3.71
C LEU A 83 1.83 6.37 -4.27
N LYS A 84 0.82 7.01 -4.84
CA LYS A 84 -0.36 6.33 -5.43
C LYS A 84 0.03 5.37 -6.54
N ARG A 85 0.93 5.77 -7.45
CA ARG A 85 1.42 4.90 -8.53
C ARG A 85 2.14 3.67 -8.00
N ASN A 86 2.98 3.81 -6.98
CA ASN A 86 3.66 2.66 -6.39
C ASN A 86 2.70 1.70 -5.70
N VAL A 87 1.70 2.22 -5.00
CA VAL A 87 0.66 1.40 -4.39
C VAL A 87 -0.16 0.69 -5.47
N ALA A 88 -0.53 1.37 -6.56
CA ALA A 88 -1.19 0.72 -7.69
C ALA A 88 -0.34 -0.38 -8.35
N GLU A 89 0.97 -0.16 -8.51
CA GLU A 89 1.89 -1.17 -9.06
C GLU A 89 2.03 -2.37 -8.13
N SER A 90 2.00 -2.14 -6.80
CA SER A 90 2.05 -3.23 -5.84
C SER A 90 0.86 -4.19 -5.96
N ILE A 91 -0.33 -3.71 -6.32
CA ILE A 91 -1.49 -4.57 -6.62
C ILE A 91 -1.22 -5.44 -7.86
N ARG A 92 -0.57 -4.89 -8.89
CA ARG A 92 -0.33 -5.60 -10.16
C ARG A 92 0.70 -6.71 -10.08
N VAL A 93 1.65 -6.60 -9.14
CA VAL A 93 2.71 -7.60 -8.95
C VAL A 93 2.34 -8.67 -7.94
N LEU A 94 1.16 -8.58 -7.32
CA LEU A 94 0.61 -9.67 -6.53
C LEU A 94 0.15 -10.82 -7.45
N PRO A 95 0.30 -12.08 -7.01
CA PRO A 95 -0.08 -13.27 -7.77
C PRO A 95 -1.61 -13.42 -7.92
#